data_AF-A0A2N1UNY7-F1
#
_entry.id   AF-A0A2N1UNY7-F1
#
_cell.length_a   1.000
_cell.length_b   1.000
_cell.length_c   1.000
_cell.angle_alpha   90.00
_cell.angle_beta   90.00
_cell.angle_gamma   90.00
#
_symmetry.space_group_name_H-M   'P 1'
#
loop_
_entity.id
_entity.type
_entity.pdbx_description
1 polymer ?
#
loop_
_entity_poly.entity_id
_entity_poly.type
_entity_poly.pdbx_seq_one_letter_code
_entity_poly.pdbx_strand_id
1 'polypeptide(L)'
;MGLKLITKEVINKEIIDKFSYDFILEDDGVYLIEIIASAKNWRQNVKNLRSFFKDDDLALALDIMEITTSNSNKTDARAIWNGNELKGFLKTVVITVKLKKGKHILFFTPDQKPYLKSIIISKLEETDKITYILVDNNPAQKGDNRPWLSFILINLSIKNITILAKADKIGRDDDDIKLIINSEIQKNEDKKSHQNWYWCGKILKGKEKEFKKIVDFDQGFYCVDLWADESPFLEKIEIVFGENEENNIRKYIYKSINGKEDYNRFNEVIVANTDFWNNQFLNDTDPPEEILDPNLVKAIIFQESRMGYDENAGKNIMQVGNVGDPSLKTLRGELKEYWIHNGKEILLKYDNAQINNENDSIYWGIRWLYHKAQGITKDNKRYWLSWREAVKKYGPNNDKYVNNVWDIYTKGVDKRSKPLLKLWFIFVPFIIILLSGAFWIYNNQGKMFFSYNDGEGEWLCGNKAWLNVAVLDGFKLKKVRINEIQEMKGDCVGLKKGSLEYFYIDLDNDGQKEIVLDSQWDNGNVVKYFLKIKKDKLVLIPINGLYMYGYSESLNNKTVYLDWQYEQDKYTFVTESVVHYSNAPNTIFRDLYHFNDKGEIELYKRETEELTDHVSTIGRITEMPL
;
A
#
# COMPACT_ATOMS: atom_id res chain seq x y z
N MET A 1 -27.11 -10.54 33.18
CA MET A 1 -25.78 -10.59 32.53
C MET A 1 -25.04 -9.35 32.98
N GLY A 2 -23.78 -9.51 33.38
CA GLY A 2 -23.26 -8.71 34.48
C GLY A 2 -21.77 -8.45 34.42
N LEU A 3 -21.34 -7.66 35.39
CA LEU A 3 -19.93 -7.39 35.66
C LEU A 3 -19.29 -8.66 36.23
N LYS A 4 -18.21 -9.13 35.60
CA LYS A 4 -17.37 -10.20 36.12
C LYS A 4 -16.36 -9.60 37.10
N LEU A 5 -16.51 -9.88 38.39
CA LEU A 5 -15.55 -9.45 39.40
C LEU A 5 -14.16 -10.03 39.09
N ILE A 6 -13.14 -9.17 39.04
CA ILE A 6 -11.73 -9.55 38.87
C ILE A 6 -11.02 -9.52 40.22
N THR A 7 -11.14 -8.42 40.96
CA THR A 7 -10.61 -8.31 42.32
C THR A 7 -11.48 -7.39 43.18
N LYS A 8 -11.52 -7.68 44.49
CA LYS A 8 -12.12 -6.83 45.53
C LYS A 8 -11.14 -6.78 46.69
N GLU A 9 -10.62 -5.60 46.98
CA GLU A 9 -9.67 -5.38 48.06
C GLU A 9 -10.20 -4.37 49.07
N VAL A 10 -10.15 -4.78 50.34
CA VAL A 10 -10.53 -3.94 51.47
C VAL A 10 -9.24 -3.41 52.08
N ILE A 11 -9.00 -2.11 51.89
CA ILE A 11 -7.75 -1.44 52.28
C ILE A 11 -7.85 -0.87 53.71
N ASN A 12 -8.95 -0.17 53.98
CA ASN A 12 -9.28 0.45 55.27
C ASN A 12 -8.10 1.16 55.96
N LYS A 13 -7.46 2.10 55.26
CA LYS A 13 -6.23 2.74 55.75
C LYS A 13 -6.18 4.24 55.42
N GLU A 14 -5.60 5.03 56.33
CA GLU A 14 -5.15 6.39 56.02
C GLU A 14 -3.89 6.36 55.14
N ILE A 15 -3.94 7.04 54.01
CA ILE A 15 -2.85 7.12 53.04
C ILE A 15 -2.02 8.36 53.37
N ILE A 16 -0.83 8.15 53.94
CA ILE A 16 0.05 9.22 54.44
C ILE A 16 1.12 9.56 53.39
N ASP A 17 1.64 8.53 52.71
CA ASP A 17 2.59 8.64 51.62
C ASP A 17 1.96 8.15 50.33
N LYS A 18 2.63 8.42 49.19
CA LYS A 18 2.21 7.88 47.89
C LYS A 18 1.97 6.37 47.99
N PHE A 19 0.82 5.93 47.51
CA PHE A 19 0.40 4.54 47.56
C PHE A 19 0.12 4.04 46.14
N SER A 20 0.64 2.87 45.81
CA SER A 20 0.44 2.23 44.51
C SER A 20 -0.29 0.91 44.70
N TYR A 21 -1.32 0.70 43.88
CA TYR A 21 -2.05 -0.56 43.83
C TYR A 21 -1.84 -1.21 42.46
N ASP A 22 -1.04 -2.27 42.43
CA ASP A 22 -0.77 -3.04 41.23
C ASP A 22 -1.87 -4.09 41.01
N PHE A 23 -2.34 -4.23 39.78
CA PHE A 23 -3.24 -5.32 39.39
C PHE A 23 -2.86 -5.86 38.01
N ILE A 24 -3.22 -7.12 37.76
CA ILE A 24 -2.93 -7.79 36.48
C ILE A 24 -4.24 -8.23 35.86
N LEU A 25 -4.40 -7.91 34.57
CA LEU A 25 -5.55 -8.30 33.77
C LEU A 25 -5.17 -9.45 32.83
N GLU A 26 -6.03 -10.47 32.77
CA GLU A 26 -5.79 -11.67 31.94
C GLU A 26 -6.16 -11.46 30.46
N ASP A 27 -7.03 -10.49 30.19
CA ASP A 27 -7.59 -10.19 28.88
C ASP A 27 -7.66 -8.68 28.61
N ASP A 28 -7.67 -8.32 27.34
CA ASP A 28 -8.14 -7.00 26.91
C ASP A 28 -9.65 -6.87 27.19
N GLY A 29 -10.13 -5.65 27.47
CA GLY A 29 -11.56 -5.41 27.61
C GLY A 29 -11.93 -4.05 28.20
N VAL A 30 -13.23 -3.85 28.41
CA VAL A 30 -13.77 -2.72 29.19
C VAL A 30 -13.84 -3.14 30.65
N TYR A 31 -13.27 -2.33 31.52
CA TYR A 31 -13.21 -2.56 32.95
C TYR A 31 -13.88 -1.43 33.72
N LEU A 32 -14.56 -1.79 34.81
CA LEU A 32 -15.02 -0.88 35.85
C LEU A 32 -14.08 -1.00 37.05
N ILE A 33 -13.51 0.13 37.46
CA ILE A 33 -12.69 0.26 38.66
C ILE A 33 -13.46 1.16 39.63
N GLU A 34 -14.01 0.56 40.67
CA GLU A 34 -14.69 1.26 41.76
C GLU A 34 -13.72 1.48 42.92
N ILE A 35 -13.62 2.73 43.37
CA ILE A 35 -12.75 3.14 44.48
C ILE A 35 -13.58 3.93 45.47
N ILE A 36 -13.50 3.56 46.75
CA ILE A 36 -14.20 4.26 47.83
C ILE A 36 -13.18 4.84 48.78
N ALA A 37 -13.24 6.15 49.00
CA ALA A 37 -12.38 6.87 49.93
C ALA A 37 -13.12 8.06 50.57
N SER A 38 -12.53 8.64 51.61
CA SER A 38 -12.99 9.88 52.24
C SER A 38 -11.82 10.80 52.57
N ALA A 39 -12.12 12.08 52.70
CA ALA A 39 -11.15 13.10 53.04
C ALA A 39 -11.79 14.13 53.97
N LYS A 40 -11.10 14.54 55.05
CA LYS A 40 -11.65 15.47 56.06
C LYS A 40 -11.36 16.91 55.68
N ASN A 41 -12.30 17.81 56.03
CA ASN A 41 -12.06 19.23 55.84
C ASN A 41 -11.10 19.80 56.89
N TRP A 42 -10.60 21.01 56.63
CA TRP A 42 -9.67 21.68 57.54
C TRP A 42 -10.25 21.87 58.95
N ARG A 43 -11.56 22.09 59.10
CA ARG A 43 -12.20 22.27 60.42
C ARG A 43 -12.15 21.00 61.24
N GLN A 44 -12.36 19.85 60.61
CA GLN A 44 -12.27 18.53 61.25
C GLN A 44 -10.82 18.21 61.62
N ASN A 45 -9.87 18.58 60.77
CA ASN A 45 -8.44 18.39 61.07
C ASN A 45 -7.95 19.26 62.23
N VAL A 46 -8.38 20.52 62.30
CA VAL A 46 -8.08 21.42 63.43
C VAL A 46 -8.67 20.88 64.74
N LYS A 47 -9.94 20.44 64.74
CA LYS A 47 -10.58 19.88 65.94
C LYS A 47 -9.86 18.62 66.46
N ASN A 48 -9.29 17.83 65.56
CA ASN A 48 -8.58 16.60 65.89
C ASN A 48 -7.07 16.82 66.11
N LEU A 49 -6.60 18.07 66.14
CA LEU A 49 -5.18 18.44 66.27
C LEU A 49 -4.28 17.73 65.24
N ARG A 50 -4.81 17.44 64.04
CA ARG A 50 -4.09 16.72 62.98
C ARG A 50 -3.22 17.66 62.16
N SER A 51 -3.80 18.77 61.70
CA SER A 51 -3.13 19.82 60.95
C SER A 51 -3.86 21.15 61.14
N PHE A 52 -3.12 22.26 61.11
CA PHE A 52 -3.69 23.60 61.22
C PHE A 52 -4.07 24.11 59.82
N PHE A 53 -5.36 24.38 59.61
CA PHE A 53 -5.91 24.99 58.39
C PHE A 53 -5.64 24.23 57.08
N LYS A 54 -5.41 22.91 57.13
CA LYS A 54 -5.29 22.07 55.94
C LYS A 54 -6.34 20.95 55.97
N ASP A 55 -7.04 20.78 54.87
CA ASP A 55 -7.86 19.60 54.60
C ASP A 55 -7.00 18.39 54.22
N ASP A 56 -7.62 17.22 54.23
CA ASP A 56 -7.08 16.04 53.58
C ASP A 56 -7.54 16.04 52.13
N ASP A 57 -6.68 15.64 51.19
CA ASP A 57 -7.05 15.45 49.78
C ASP A 57 -6.43 14.17 49.23
N LEU A 58 -7.08 13.52 48.25
CA LEU A 58 -6.53 12.35 47.56
C LEU A 58 -6.65 12.51 46.04
N ALA A 59 -5.51 12.55 45.36
CA ALA A 59 -5.42 12.48 43.90
C ALA A 59 -5.18 11.04 43.44
N LEU A 60 -5.63 10.76 42.21
CA LEU A 60 -5.56 9.43 41.59
C LEU A 60 -5.01 9.52 40.17
N ALA A 61 -4.18 8.56 39.81
CA ALA A 61 -3.85 8.25 38.42
C ALA A 61 -4.05 6.76 38.15
N LEU A 62 -4.47 6.43 36.94
CA LEU A 62 -4.46 5.08 36.40
C LEU A 62 -3.32 4.99 35.38
N ASP A 63 -2.34 4.14 35.66
CA ASP A 63 -1.04 4.08 34.98
C ASP A 63 -0.35 5.46 34.97
N ILE A 64 -0.36 6.15 33.83
CA ILE A 64 0.19 7.49 33.67
C ILE A 64 -0.88 8.59 33.53
N MET A 65 -2.15 8.21 33.53
CA MET A 65 -3.29 9.10 33.29
C MET A 65 -3.84 9.61 34.62
N GLU A 66 -3.72 10.92 34.87
CA GLU A 66 -4.36 11.58 35.99
C GLU A 66 -5.88 11.52 35.83
N ILE A 67 -6.58 11.17 36.91
CA ILE A 67 -8.03 11.10 36.96
C ILE A 67 -8.52 12.30 37.80
N THR A 68 -9.40 13.12 37.23
CA THR A 68 -9.98 14.31 37.88
C THR A 68 -11.43 14.49 37.47
N THR A 69 -12.25 15.09 38.33
CA THR A 69 -13.63 15.50 38.01
C THR A 69 -13.75 17.01 37.79
N SER A 70 -12.63 17.74 37.82
CA SER A 70 -12.56 19.19 37.73
C SER A 70 -11.65 19.63 36.60
N ASN A 71 -12.11 20.61 35.83
CA ASN A 71 -11.33 21.29 34.79
C ASN A 71 -10.44 22.41 35.37
N SER A 72 -10.36 22.52 36.71
CA SER A 72 -9.58 23.56 37.39
C SER A 72 -8.09 23.21 37.45
N ASN A 73 -7.26 24.24 37.37
CA ASN A 73 -5.79 24.12 37.38
C ASN A 73 -5.15 24.30 38.74
N LYS A 74 -5.97 24.43 39.79
CA LYS A 74 -5.49 24.40 41.17
C LYS A 74 -5.35 22.95 41.60
N THR A 75 -4.22 22.60 42.20
CA THR A 75 -3.91 21.24 42.69
C THR A 75 -5.00 20.69 43.60
N ASP A 76 -5.48 21.50 44.55
CA ASP A 76 -6.55 21.10 45.50
C ASP A 76 -7.87 20.82 44.77
N ALA A 77 -8.10 21.49 43.64
CA ALA A 77 -9.29 21.28 42.81
C ALA A 77 -9.19 20.05 41.90
N ARG A 78 -7.99 19.49 41.70
CA ARG A 78 -7.77 18.26 40.91
C ARG A 78 -7.89 16.99 41.75
N ALA A 79 -7.86 17.10 43.08
CA ALA A 79 -8.08 15.96 43.95
C ALA A 79 -9.50 15.40 43.74
N ILE A 80 -9.60 14.10 43.43
CA ILE A 80 -10.89 13.42 43.27
C ILE A 80 -11.66 13.40 44.59
N TRP A 81 -10.93 13.20 45.69
CA TRP A 81 -11.49 13.29 47.05
C TRP A 81 -10.95 14.55 47.70
N ASN A 82 -11.68 15.66 47.55
CA ASN A 82 -11.36 16.92 48.19
C ASN A 82 -11.96 16.99 49.60
N GLY A 83 -11.15 17.25 50.62
CA GLY A 83 -11.60 17.22 52.01
C GLY A 83 -12.59 18.32 52.37
N ASN A 84 -12.42 19.53 51.81
CA ASN A 84 -13.37 20.62 52.02
C ASN A 84 -14.76 20.35 51.42
N GLU A 85 -14.82 19.62 50.31
CA GLU A 85 -16.07 19.19 49.70
C GLU A 85 -16.69 17.99 50.44
N LEU A 86 -15.88 16.98 50.76
CA LEU A 86 -16.36 15.72 51.34
C LEU A 86 -16.64 15.78 52.83
N LYS A 87 -15.97 16.66 53.58
CA LYS A 87 -16.20 16.84 55.02
C LYS A 87 -16.14 15.51 55.80
N GLY A 88 -15.23 14.62 55.41
CA GLY A 88 -15.01 13.31 56.04
C GLY A 88 -15.95 12.20 55.59
N PHE A 89 -16.91 12.47 54.70
CA PHE A 89 -17.81 11.47 54.15
C PHE A 89 -17.17 10.68 53.00
N LEU A 90 -17.66 9.47 52.78
CA LEU A 90 -17.23 8.59 51.71
C LEU A 90 -17.77 9.06 50.35
N LYS A 91 -16.91 9.04 49.35
CA LYS A 91 -17.26 9.20 47.94
C LYS A 91 -16.84 7.97 47.17
N THR A 92 -17.73 7.49 46.31
CA THR A 92 -17.48 6.40 45.37
C THR A 92 -17.07 6.97 44.02
N VAL A 93 -15.96 6.49 43.47
CA VAL A 93 -15.51 6.85 42.11
C VAL A 93 -15.47 5.59 41.29
N VAL A 94 -16.19 5.59 40.18
CA VAL A 94 -16.26 4.46 39.25
C VAL A 94 -15.64 4.89 37.94
N ILE A 95 -14.50 4.29 37.59
CA ILE A 95 -13.81 4.54 36.33
C ILE A 95 -14.17 3.42 35.36
N THR A 96 -14.71 3.78 34.21
CA THR A 96 -14.96 2.86 33.10
C THR A 96 -14.00 3.17 31.97
N VAL A 97 -13.18 2.18 31.62
CA VAL A 97 -12.08 2.38 30.67
C VAL A 97 -11.74 1.08 29.94
N LYS A 98 -11.27 1.18 28.70
CA LYS A 98 -10.68 0.06 27.96
C LYS A 98 -9.25 -0.16 28.44
N LEU A 99 -8.94 -1.36 28.95
CA LEU A 99 -7.59 -1.74 29.38
C LEU A 99 -7.11 -2.95 28.60
N LYS A 100 -5.79 -3.01 28.44
CA LYS A 100 -5.10 -4.14 27.81
C LYS A 100 -4.86 -5.25 28.83
N LYS A 101 -4.63 -6.46 28.34
CA LYS A 101 -4.03 -7.53 29.13
C LYS A 101 -2.67 -7.07 29.62
N GLY A 102 -2.38 -7.30 30.90
CA GLY A 102 -1.09 -7.00 31.49
C GLY A 102 -1.18 -6.34 32.85
N LYS A 103 -0.06 -5.77 33.29
CA LYS A 103 0.07 -5.09 34.56
C LYS A 103 -0.40 -3.64 34.43
N HIS A 104 -1.25 -3.22 35.36
CA HIS A 104 -1.72 -1.85 35.52
C HIS A 104 -1.55 -1.40 36.96
N ILE A 105 -1.54 -0.09 37.17
CA ILE A 105 -1.28 0.51 38.48
C ILE A 105 -2.25 1.65 38.76
N LEU A 106 -2.88 1.65 39.93
CA LEU A 106 -3.52 2.85 40.47
C LEU A 106 -2.51 3.57 41.38
N PHE A 107 -2.20 4.82 41.04
CA PHE A 107 -1.31 5.67 41.83
C PHE A 107 -2.12 6.69 42.63
N PHE A 108 -1.99 6.65 43.95
CA PHE A 108 -2.64 7.54 44.89
C PHE A 108 -1.63 8.52 45.46
N THR A 109 -1.91 9.81 45.36
CA THR A 109 -1.09 10.88 45.94
C THR A 109 -1.90 11.62 46.99
N PRO A 110 -1.60 11.41 48.29
CA PRO A 110 -2.32 12.11 49.37
C PRO A 110 -1.79 13.53 49.59
N ASP A 111 -2.66 14.43 50.03
CA ASP A 111 -2.32 15.57 50.89
C ASP A 111 -2.89 15.29 52.30
N GLN A 112 -2.04 15.39 53.31
CA GLN A 112 -2.32 14.99 54.69
C GLN A 112 -2.63 13.48 54.85
N LYS A 113 -3.84 13.11 55.30
CA LYS A 113 -4.17 11.74 55.72
C LYS A 113 -5.57 11.29 55.27
N PRO A 114 -5.90 11.35 53.97
CA PRO A 114 -7.16 10.84 53.44
C PRO A 114 -7.29 9.34 53.71
N TYR A 115 -8.51 8.84 53.78
CA TYR A 115 -8.82 7.44 54.09
C TYR A 115 -9.25 6.68 52.85
N LEU A 116 -8.52 5.63 52.47
CA LEU A 116 -8.87 4.72 51.38
C LEU A 116 -9.56 3.47 51.96
N LYS A 117 -10.83 3.25 51.59
CA LYS A 117 -11.65 2.15 52.10
C LYS A 117 -11.45 0.88 51.29
N SER A 118 -11.68 0.93 49.98
CA SER A 118 -11.68 -0.26 49.12
C SER A 118 -11.44 0.06 47.65
N ILE A 119 -10.97 -0.95 46.92
CA ILE A 119 -10.81 -0.96 45.47
C ILE A 119 -11.49 -2.22 44.94
N ILE A 120 -12.31 -2.09 43.91
CA ILE A 120 -13.02 -3.19 43.26
C ILE A 120 -12.83 -3.06 41.76
N ILE A 121 -12.36 -4.13 41.10
CA ILE A 121 -12.14 -4.15 39.66
C ILE A 121 -12.99 -5.25 39.07
N SER A 122 -13.79 -4.89 38.07
CA SER A 122 -14.68 -5.81 37.36
C SER A 122 -14.53 -5.65 35.86
N LYS A 123 -14.63 -6.75 35.12
CA LYS A 123 -14.66 -6.76 33.65
C LYS A 123 -16.12 -6.73 33.19
N LEU A 124 -16.38 -5.95 32.15
CA LEU A 124 -17.68 -5.93 31.50
C LEU A 124 -17.78 -7.11 30.51
N GLU A 125 -18.81 -7.94 30.63
CA GLU A 125 -19.05 -9.08 29.73
C GLU A 125 -19.85 -8.69 28.47
N GLU A 126 -20.77 -7.72 28.59
CA GLU A 126 -21.56 -7.16 27.47
C GLU A 126 -20.89 -5.91 26.89
N THR A 127 -20.68 -5.82 25.59
CA THR A 127 -19.89 -4.71 25.00
C THR A 127 -20.72 -3.50 24.58
N ASP A 128 -22.04 -3.53 24.68
CA ASP A 128 -22.96 -2.50 24.18
C ASP A 128 -23.55 -1.60 25.29
N LYS A 129 -23.55 -2.05 26.54
CA LYS A 129 -24.04 -1.27 27.67
C LYS A 129 -23.38 -1.66 28.99
N ILE A 130 -23.46 -0.73 29.94
CA ILE A 130 -23.16 -0.96 31.35
C ILE A 130 -24.44 -0.75 32.16
N THR A 131 -24.72 -1.66 33.09
CA THR A 131 -25.64 -1.43 34.19
C THR A 131 -24.85 -1.48 35.49
N TYR A 132 -24.70 -0.33 36.14
CA TYR A 132 -24.02 -0.18 37.40
C TYR A 132 -25.02 -0.04 38.55
N ILE A 133 -24.79 -0.81 39.61
CA ILE A 133 -25.51 -0.75 40.88
C ILE A 133 -24.43 -0.64 41.97
N LEU A 134 -24.61 0.28 42.92
CA LEU A 134 -23.65 0.53 44.00
C LEU A 134 -23.32 -0.76 44.77
N VAL A 135 -22.04 -1.12 44.81
CA VAL A 135 -21.56 -2.26 45.59
C VAL A 135 -21.69 -1.96 47.08
N ASP A 136 -22.10 -2.96 47.86
CA ASP A 136 -22.38 -2.87 49.30
C ASP A 136 -23.41 -1.78 49.68
N ASN A 137 -24.18 -1.30 48.69
CA ASN A 137 -25.23 -0.31 48.84
C ASN A 137 -24.77 0.95 49.59
N ASN A 138 -23.53 1.43 49.37
CA ASN A 138 -22.90 2.58 50.05
C ASN A 138 -23.77 3.84 49.93
N PRO A 139 -24.73 4.04 50.85
CA PRO A 139 -25.75 5.05 50.65
C PRO A 139 -25.13 6.40 50.97
N ALA A 140 -25.71 7.47 50.44
CA ALA A 140 -25.28 8.81 50.79
C ALA A 140 -25.34 8.97 52.32
N GLN A 141 -24.20 9.22 52.95
CA GLN A 141 -24.11 9.34 54.41
C GLN A 141 -24.67 10.68 54.87
N LYS A 142 -25.68 10.72 55.73
CA LYS A 142 -26.35 11.93 56.21
C LYS A 142 -25.44 13.19 56.31
N GLY A 143 -25.77 14.25 55.57
CA GLY A 143 -25.06 15.53 55.54
C GLY A 143 -25.42 16.35 54.29
N ASP A 144 -24.77 17.52 54.08
CA ASP A 144 -25.29 18.48 53.09
C ASP A 144 -24.31 18.85 51.98
N ASN A 145 -24.87 19.03 50.76
CA ASN A 145 -24.23 19.53 49.54
C ASN A 145 -22.79 19.05 49.36
N ARG A 146 -22.63 17.75 49.11
CA ARG A 146 -21.32 17.10 48.94
C ARG A 146 -21.30 16.16 47.74
N PRO A 147 -20.14 15.96 47.11
CA PRO A 147 -19.95 14.87 46.16
C PRO A 147 -20.20 13.52 46.83
N TRP A 148 -20.96 12.64 46.19
CA TRP A 148 -21.24 11.30 46.69
C TRP A 148 -20.74 10.22 45.72
N LEU A 149 -21.02 10.37 44.44
CA LEU A 149 -20.58 9.45 43.40
C LEU A 149 -20.08 10.18 42.17
N SER A 150 -18.96 9.72 41.61
CA SER A 150 -18.44 10.16 40.31
C SER A 150 -18.31 8.96 39.40
N PHE A 151 -18.96 9.02 38.25
CA PHE A 151 -18.85 8.01 37.20
C PHE A 151 -18.05 8.58 36.03
N ILE A 152 -16.85 8.05 35.83
CA ILE A 152 -15.85 8.56 34.88
C ILE A 152 -15.76 7.59 33.70
N LEU A 153 -15.89 8.11 32.49
CA LEU A 153 -15.89 7.36 31.24
C LEU A 153 -14.68 7.82 30.42
N ILE A 154 -13.79 6.87 30.05
CA ILE A 154 -12.53 7.20 29.38
C ILE A 154 -12.41 6.45 28.06
N ASN A 155 -12.32 7.22 26.97
CA ASN A 155 -12.16 6.76 25.59
C ASN A 155 -13.24 5.75 25.18
N LEU A 156 -14.48 6.03 25.60
CA LEU A 156 -15.67 5.25 25.30
C LEU A 156 -16.67 6.16 24.59
N SER A 157 -17.17 5.75 23.42
CA SER A 157 -18.29 6.43 22.78
C SER A 157 -19.58 6.12 23.54
N ILE A 158 -20.33 7.15 23.91
CA ILE A 158 -21.54 7.05 24.74
C ILE A 158 -22.74 7.60 23.99
N LYS A 159 -23.75 6.76 23.78
CA LYS A 159 -24.99 7.17 23.11
C LYS A 159 -26.00 7.72 24.10
N ASN A 160 -26.22 6.99 25.19
CA ASN A 160 -27.25 7.31 26.18
C ASN A 160 -26.73 7.14 27.60
N ILE A 161 -27.20 8.02 28.48
CA ILE A 161 -27.06 7.89 29.93
C ILE A 161 -28.47 7.85 30.53
N THR A 162 -28.72 6.83 31.34
CA THR A 162 -29.94 6.67 32.12
C THR A 162 -29.57 6.52 33.60
N ILE A 163 -30.22 7.27 34.47
CA ILE A 163 -29.99 7.21 35.92
C ILE A 163 -31.34 7.09 36.61
N LEU A 164 -31.49 6.09 37.47
CA LEU A 164 -32.69 5.88 38.26
C LEU A 164 -32.36 6.10 39.73
N ALA A 165 -33.06 7.03 40.37
CA ALA A 165 -32.85 7.37 41.77
C ALA A 165 -34.16 7.80 42.46
N LYS A 166 -34.12 7.78 43.79
CA LYS A 166 -35.18 8.18 44.71
C LYS A 166 -34.66 9.24 45.66
N ALA A 167 -35.52 10.20 45.96
CA ALA A 167 -35.26 11.21 46.97
C ALA A 167 -36.56 11.44 47.74
N ASP A 168 -36.50 11.50 49.07
CA ASP A 168 -37.66 11.62 49.94
C ASP A 168 -37.57 12.87 50.82
N LYS A 169 -38.69 13.26 51.40
CA LYS A 169 -38.75 14.32 52.40
C LYS A 169 -39.05 13.73 53.77
N ILE A 170 -38.00 13.40 54.51
CA ILE A 170 -38.12 12.86 55.86
C ILE A 170 -37.99 14.01 56.86
N GLY A 171 -39.12 14.64 57.20
CA GLY A 171 -39.20 15.68 58.22
C GLY A 171 -39.00 17.10 57.69
N ARG A 172 -38.05 17.85 58.27
CA ARG A 172 -37.82 19.26 57.92
C ARG A 172 -36.89 19.44 56.72
N ASP A 173 -35.88 18.59 56.59
CA ASP A 173 -35.01 18.51 55.40
C ASP A 173 -35.54 17.50 54.39
N ASP A 174 -35.10 17.66 53.16
CA ASP A 174 -35.30 16.75 52.04
C ASP A 174 -34.00 16.11 51.59
N ASP A 175 -34.06 14.82 51.24
CA ASP A 175 -33.00 14.18 50.48
C ASP A 175 -33.03 14.78 49.07
N ASP A 176 -31.88 15.21 48.56
CA ASP A 176 -31.77 15.77 47.22
C ASP A 176 -30.55 15.17 46.49
N ILE A 177 -30.66 14.97 45.17
CA ILE A 177 -29.54 14.61 44.29
C ILE A 177 -29.38 15.64 43.19
N LYS A 178 -28.18 16.24 43.12
CA LYS A 178 -27.76 17.14 42.05
C LYS A 178 -26.94 16.34 41.06
N LEU A 179 -27.36 16.44 39.79
CA LEU A 179 -26.71 15.78 38.66
C LEU A 179 -25.85 16.78 37.91
N ILE A 180 -24.59 16.43 37.70
CA ILE A 180 -23.64 17.22 36.93
C ILE A 180 -23.07 16.30 35.85
N ILE A 181 -23.12 16.73 34.59
CA ILE A 181 -22.52 16.00 33.46
C ILE A 181 -21.52 16.94 32.81
N ASN A 182 -20.24 16.55 32.76
CA ASN A 182 -19.15 17.37 32.22
C ASN A 182 -19.13 18.80 32.79
N SER A 183 -19.22 18.93 34.11
CA SER A 183 -19.33 20.22 34.85
C SER A 183 -20.62 21.02 34.63
N GLU A 184 -21.57 20.54 33.82
CA GLU A 184 -22.88 21.18 33.64
C GLU A 184 -23.95 20.59 34.53
N ILE A 185 -24.55 21.44 35.38
CA ILE A 185 -25.67 21.05 36.26
C ILE A 185 -26.92 20.77 35.41
N GLN A 186 -27.46 19.56 35.53
CA GLN A 186 -28.72 19.19 34.92
C GLN A 186 -29.87 19.61 35.85
N LYS A 187 -30.66 20.58 35.42
CA LYS A 187 -31.75 21.16 36.22
C LYS A 187 -32.98 20.28 36.23
N ASN A 188 -33.77 20.35 37.30
CA ASN A 188 -35.12 19.77 37.30
C ASN A 188 -36.11 20.67 36.52
N GLU A 189 -37.31 20.15 36.25
CA GLU A 189 -38.36 20.85 35.50
C GLU A 189 -39.08 21.94 36.32
N ASP A 190 -38.92 21.95 37.64
CA ASP A 190 -39.55 22.95 38.51
C ASP A 190 -38.74 24.26 38.47
N LYS A 191 -39.39 25.34 38.05
CA LYS A 191 -38.77 26.67 37.91
C LYS A 191 -38.57 27.39 39.25
N LYS A 192 -38.93 26.79 40.39
CA LYS A 192 -38.85 27.39 41.72
C LYS A 192 -37.60 26.90 42.49
N SER A 193 -37.65 26.96 43.82
CA SER A 193 -36.59 26.52 44.74
C SER A 193 -36.10 25.11 44.39
N HIS A 194 -34.81 24.84 44.62
CA HIS A 194 -34.15 23.54 44.35
C HIS A 194 -33.95 23.18 42.86
N GLN A 195 -34.03 24.14 41.92
CA GLN A 195 -33.83 23.90 40.47
C GLN A 195 -32.53 23.13 40.09
N ASN A 196 -31.48 23.22 40.93
CA ASN A 196 -30.19 22.55 40.69
C ASN A 196 -30.14 21.12 41.26
N TRP A 197 -31.22 20.65 41.88
CA TRP A 197 -31.36 19.30 42.43
C TRP A 197 -32.31 18.50 41.53
N TYR A 198 -31.76 17.68 40.63
CA TYR A 198 -32.56 16.98 39.61
C TYR A 198 -33.60 16.04 40.24
N TRP A 199 -33.18 15.31 41.28
CA TRP A 199 -34.05 14.58 42.18
C TRP A 199 -34.20 15.41 43.46
N CYS A 200 -35.40 15.93 43.70
CA CYS A 200 -35.68 16.75 44.88
C CYS A 200 -36.70 16.05 45.76
N GLY A 201 -36.36 15.78 47.02
CA GLY A 201 -37.18 14.98 47.94
C GLY A 201 -38.53 15.63 48.24
N LYS A 202 -38.58 16.96 48.35
CA LYS A 202 -39.84 17.71 48.50
C LYS A 202 -40.80 17.55 47.32
N ILE A 203 -40.27 17.34 46.11
CA ILE A 203 -41.05 17.13 44.88
C ILE A 203 -41.42 15.65 44.74
N LEU A 204 -40.44 14.75 44.91
CA LEU A 204 -40.59 13.33 44.64
C LEU A 204 -41.31 12.56 45.74
N LYS A 205 -41.15 12.95 47.01
CA LYS A 205 -41.78 12.29 48.18
C LYS A 205 -41.56 10.77 48.17
N GLY A 206 -40.32 10.35 47.92
CA GLY A 206 -39.91 8.95 47.88
C GLY A 206 -40.18 8.22 46.58
N LYS A 207 -40.82 8.87 45.58
CA LYS A 207 -41.03 8.28 44.26
C LYS A 207 -39.74 8.22 43.46
N GLU A 208 -39.62 7.16 42.66
CA GLU A 208 -38.60 7.02 41.63
C GLU A 208 -38.74 8.09 40.57
N LYS A 209 -37.60 8.59 40.10
CA LYS A 209 -37.54 9.39 38.88
C LYS A 209 -36.35 8.93 38.04
N GLU A 210 -36.60 8.81 36.75
CA GLU A 210 -35.57 8.52 35.75
C GLU A 210 -35.02 9.83 35.17
N PHE A 211 -33.71 9.90 35.04
CA PHE A 211 -33.03 10.80 34.11
C PHE A 211 -32.65 9.99 32.88
N LYS A 212 -32.96 10.50 31.70
CA LYS A 212 -32.54 9.89 30.43
C LYS A 212 -32.11 10.99 29.47
N LYS A 213 -30.89 10.89 28.95
CA LYS A 213 -30.34 11.85 28.00
C LYS A 213 -29.58 11.12 26.89
N ILE A 214 -29.91 11.47 25.65
CA ILE A 214 -29.09 11.17 24.48
C ILE A 214 -27.96 12.18 24.50
N VAL A 215 -26.73 11.70 24.57
CA VAL A 215 -25.54 12.55 24.74
C VAL A 215 -24.63 12.55 23.53
N ASP A 216 -24.66 11.47 22.74
CA ASP A 216 -23.82 11.27 21.54
C ASP A 216 -22.38 11.75 21.73
N PHE A 217 -21.77 11.28 22.80
CA PHE A 217 -20.38 11.57 23.14
C PHE A 217 -19.46 10.65 22.34
N ASP A 218 -18.51 11.25 21.64
CA ASP A 218 -17.43 10.52 20.96
C ASP A 218 -16.47 9.87 21.97
N GLN A 219 -15.32 9.35 21.51
CA GLN A 219 -14.28 8.88 22.42
C GLN A 219 -13.61 10.07 23.11
N GLY A 220 -13.62 10.09 24.45
CA GLY A 220 -13.01 11.14 25.24
C GLY A 220 -13.11 10.91 26.74
N PHE A 221 -12.88 11.95 27.53
CA PHE A 221 -13.02 11.93 28.99
C PHE A 221 -14.34 12.59 29.40
N TYR A 222 -15.24 11.80 29.99
CA TYR A 222 -16.55 12.30 30.43
C TYR A 222 -16.81 11.95 31.89
N CYS A 223 -17.47 12.87 32.60
CA CYS A 223 -17.78 12.70 34.01
C CYS A 223 -19.27 12.91 34.27
N VAL A 224 -19.85 12.00 35.05
CA VAL A 224 -21.19 12.11 35.62
C VAL A 224 -21.04 12.15 37.14
N ASP A 225 -21.27 13.32 37.74
CA ASP A 225 -21.20 13.50 39.19
C ASP A 225 -22.60 13.58 39.79
N LEU A 226 -22.76 12.85 40.90
CA LEU A 226 -23.91 12.90 41.78
C LEU A 226 -23.50 13.53 43.11
N TRP A 227 -24.08 14.68 43.40
CA TRP A 227 -23.97 15.35 44.69
C TRP A 227 -25.21 15.07 45.50
N ALA A 228 -25.03 14.80 46.79
CA ALA A 228 -26.12 14.46 47.70
C ALA A 228 -26.34 15.55 48.74
N ASP A 229 -27.62 15.73 49.09
CA ASP A 229 -28.11 16.36 50.31
C ASP A 229 -28.86 15.30 51.13
N GLU A 230 -28.64 15.26 52.43
CA GLU A 230 -29.04 14.19 53.34
C GLU A 230 -28.63 12.77 52.86
N SER A 231 -29.59 11.85 52.67
CA SER A 231 -29.33 10.42 52.44
C SER A 231 -30.16 9.81 51.30
N PRO A 232 -30.10 10.37 50.07
CA PRO A 232 -30.86 9.87 48.93
C PRO A 232 -30.42 8.47 48.49
N PHE A 233 -31.25 7.85 47.66
CA PHE A 233 -31.02 6.48 47.18
C PHE A 233 -30.83 6.44 45.66
N LEU A 234 -29.71 5.87 45.22
CA LEU A 234 -29.42 5.60 43.82
C LEU A 234 -29.73 4.14 43.54
N GLU A 235 -30.62 3.90 42.58
CA GLU A 235 -31.03 2.55 42.23
C GLU A 235 -30.09 1.93 41.20
N LYS A 236 -29.82 2.66 40.11
CA LYS A 236 -28.87 2.24 39.08
C LYS A 236 -28.41 3.39 38.18
N ILE A 237 -27.28 3.19 37.55
CA ILE A 237 -26.78 3.96 36.40
C ILE A 237 -26.68 3.01 35.22
N GLU A 238 -27.27 3.37 34.08
CA GLU A 238 -27.15 2.64 32.82
C GLU A 238 -26.54 3.52 31.75
N ILE A 239 -25.54 2.98 31.06
CA ILE A 239 -24.80 3.70 30.02
C ILE A 239 -24.79 2.82 28.78
N VAL A 240 -25.30 3.35 27.67
CA VAL A 240 -25.31 2.65 26.39
C VAL A 240 -24.18 3.21 25.54
N PHE A 241 -23.32 2.33 25.06
CA PHE A 241 -22.21 2.70 24.20
C PHE A 241 -22.69 3.03 22.77
N GLY A 242 -22.01 3.98 22.14
CA GLY A 242 -22.16 4.23 20.71
C GLY A 242 -21.49 3.13 19.88
N GLU A 243 -21.75 3.15 18.57
CA GLU A 243 -20.91 2.39 17.64
C GLU A 243 -19.50 2.98 17.76
N ASN A 244 -18.59 2.21 18.37
CA ASN A 244 -17.19 2.57 18.32
C ASN A 244 -16.78 2.47 16.85
N GLU A 245 -16.67 3.61 16.16
CA GLU A 245 -15.53 3.76 15.26
C GLU A 245 -14.32 3.59 16.17
N GLU A 246 -13.84 2.35 16.34
CA GLU A 246 -12.53 2.15 16.91
C GLU A 246 -11.64 3.14 16.17
N ASN A 247 -10.94 4.01 16.91
CA ASN A 247 -9.80 4.78 16.41
C ASN A 247 -8.68 3.78 16.08
N ASN A 248 -9.00 2.83 15.21
CA ASN A 248 -8.16 1.80 14.69
C ASN A 248 -7.20 2.54 13.80
N ILE A 249 -6.04 2.80 14.37
CA ILE A 249 -4.89 3.22 13.63
C ILE A 249 -4.76 2.30 12.40
N ARG A 250 -4.97 2.88 11.23
CA ARG A 250 -5.14 2.20 9.96
C ARG A 250 -3.93 1.31 9.73
N LYS A 251 -4.16 0.02 9.52
CA LYS A 251 -3.08 -0.91 9.19
C LYS A 251 -2.52 -0.58 7.81
N TYR A 252 -1.24 -0.31 7.74
CA TYR A 252 -0.53 -0.14 6.48
C TYR A 252 -0.18 -1.53 5.96
N ILE A 253 -0.82 -1.94 4.87
CA ILE A 253 -0.61 -3.24 4.19
C ILE A 253 0.56 -3.16 3.21
N TYR A 254 1.03 -1.95 2.92
CA TYR A 254 2.17 -1.70 2.05
C TYR A 254 3.42 -2.39 2.62
N LYS A 255 4.13 -3.13 1.77
CA LYS A 255 5.48 -3.65 2.03
C LYS A 255 6.40 -3.02 0.98
N SER A 256 7.58 -2.56 1.41
CA SER A 256 8.54 -1.95 0.48
C SER A 256 9.26 -3.00 -0.35
N ILE A 257 10.21 -2.57 -1.19
CA ILE A 257 10.95 -3.41 -2.16
C ILE A 257 11.60 -4.62 -1.46
N ASN A 258 12.05 -4.47 -0.22
CA ASN A 258 12.70 -5.54 0.54
C ASN A 258 11.70 -6.46 1.27
N GLY A 259 10.42 -6.09 1.32
CA GLY A 259 9.33 -6.90 1.86
C GLY A 259 9.35 -7.13 3.38
N LYS A 260 10.31 -6.55 4.10
CA LYS A 260 10.60 -6.81 5.52
C LYS A 260 10.18 -5.67 6.44
N GLU A 261 9.74 -4.54 5.91
CA GLU A 261 9.34 -3.39 6.71
C GLU A 261 7.97 -3.63 7.37
N ASP A 262 7.94 -3.50 8.69
CA ASP A 262 6.70 -3.36 9.45
C ASP A 262 6.39 -1.87 9.70
N TYR A 263 5.49 -1.30 8.90
CA TYR A 263 5.02 0.08 9.08
C TYR A 263 3.94 0.24 10.15
N ASN A 264 3.60 -0.83 10.88
CA ASN A 264 2.64 -0.80 11.99
C ASN A 264 3.33 -0.95 13.35
N ARG A 265 4.66 -1.11 13.37
CA ARG A 265 5.47 -1.41 14.57
C ARG A 265 5.35 -0.41 15.72
N PHE A 266 4.86 0.81 15.46
CA PHE A 266 4.68 1.86 16.47
C PHE A 266 3.21 2.20 16.72
N ASN A 267 2.26 1.40 16.22
CA ASN A 267 0.83 1.72 16.32
C ASN A 267 0.38 1.98 17.77
N GLU A 268 0.74 1.09 18.69
CA GLU A 268 0.36 1.20 20.11
C GLU A 268 0.98 2.44 20.75
N VAL A 269 2.26 2.70 20.45
CA VAL A 269 3.01 3.85 20.94
C VAL A 269 2.41 5.16 20.41
N ILE A 270 2.04 5.21 19.12
CA ILE A 270 1.40 6.38 18.51
C ILE A 270 0.07 6.68 19.20
N VAL A 271 -0.79 5.68 19.39
CA VAL A 271 -2.09 5.85 20.05
C VAL A 271 -1.89 6.34 21.48
N ALA A 272 -1.07 5.65 22.29
CA ALA A 272 -0.86 6.01 23.69
C ALA A 272 -0.34 7.43 23.88
N ASN A 273 0.63 7.87 23.08
CA ASN A 273 1.17 9.23 23.17
C ASN A 273 0.19 10.29 22.62
N THR A 274 -0.60 9.95 21.60
CA THR A 274 -1.62 10.85 21.06
C THR A 274 -2.73 11.06 22.10
N ASP A 275 -3.21 9.99 22.72
CA ASP A 275 -4.21 10.03 23.79
C ASP A 275 -3.71 10.83 25.00
N PHE A 276 -2.46 10.62 25.40
CA PHE A 276 -1.84 11.39 26.49
C PHE A 276 -1.93 12.89 26.22
N TRP A 277 -1.47 13.35 25.04
CA TRP A 277 -1.47 14.77 24.71
C TRP A 277 -2.88 15.31 24.46
N ASN A 278 -3.76 14.55 23.80
CA ASN A 278 -5.18 14.89 23.67
C ASN A 278 -5.77 15.20 25.05
N ASN A 279 -5.57 14.33 26.03
CA ASN A 279 -6.06 14.54 27.40
C ASN A 279 -5.44 15.76 28.08
N GLN A 280 -4.15 16.04 27.87
CA GLN A 280 -3.52 17.26 28.41
C GLN A 280 -4.16 18.54 27.87
N PHE A 281 -4.48 18.59 26.58
CA PHE A 281 -5.05 19.78 25.93
C PHE A 281 -6.57 19.89 26.08
N LEU A 282 -7.29 18.77 26.17
CA LEU A 282 -8.74 18.76 26.47
C LEU A 282 -9.05 19.32 27.85
N ASN A 283 -8.13 19.13 28.81
CA ASN A 283 -8.24 19.66 30.17
C ASN A 283 -7.82 21.13 30.30
N ASP A 284 -7.44 21.80 29.20
CA ASP A 284 -7.09 23.22 29.18
C ASP A 284 -8.35 24.10 29.12
N THR A 285 -8.24 25.39 29.45
CA THR A 285 -9.36 26.35 29.39
C THR A 285 -9.85 26.66 27.98
N ASP A 286 -9.04 26.35 26.96
CA ASP A 286 -9.30 26.61 25.55
C ASP A 286 -8.76 25.44 24.71
N PRO A 287 -9.47 24.28 24.72
CA PRO A 287 -9.06 23.07 24.01
C PRO A 287 -9.24 23.22 22.48
N PRO A 288 -8.57 22.41 21.66
CA PRO A 288 -8.83 22.40 20.22
C PRO A 288 -10.26 21.92 19.93
N GLU A 289 -10.87 22.46 18.87
CA GLU A 289 -12.20 22.01 18.41
C GLU A 289 -12.19 20.55 17.98
N GLU A 290 -11.10 20.11 17.34
CA GLU A 290 -10.87 18.73 16.93
C GLU A 290 -9.62 18.17 17.61
N ILE A 291 -9.74 17.01 18.26
CA ILE A 291 -8.60 16.30 18.83
C ILE A 291 -7.66 15.76 17.74
N LEU A 292 -6.41 15.49 18.11
CA LEU A 292 -5.43 14.94 17.19
C LEU A 292 -5.74 13.47 16.90
N ASP A 293 -5.90 13.13 15.63
CA ASP A 293 -6.07 11.75 15.18
C ASP A 293 -4.72 11.01 15.14
N PRO A 294 -4.56 9.86 15.81
CA PRO A 294 -3.32 9.07 15.77
C PRO A 294 -2.93 8.61 14.35
N ASN A 295 -3.88 8.50 13.42
CA ASN A 295 -3.58 8.20 12.02
C ASN A 295 -2.83 9.35 11.32
N LEU A 296 -3.07 10.60 11.71
CA LEU A 296 -2.33 11.74 11.17
C LEU A 296 -0.89 11.72 11.68
N VAL A 297 -0.70 11.42 12.97
CA VAL A 297 0.65 11.22 13.55
C VAL A 297 1.39 10.10 12.82
N LYS A 298 0.71 8.98 12.59
CA LYS A 298 1.26 7.87 11.80
C LYS A 298 1.66 8.29 10.38
N ALA A 299 0.83 9.09 9.72
CA ALA A 299 1.13 9.60 8.38
C ALA A 299 2.38 10.51 8.38
N ILE A 300 2.53 11.36 9.39
CA ILE A 300 3.73 12.20 9.58
C ILE A 300 4.97 11.32 9.77
N ILE A 301 4.95 10.34 10.70
CA ILE A 301 6.09 9.44 10.92
C ILE A 301 6.46 8.68 9.62
N PHE A 302 5.47 8.23 8.86
CA PHE A 302 5.71 7.58 7.58
C PHE A 302 6.38 8.54 6.58
N GLN A 303 5.91 9.78 6.49
CA GLN A 303 6.46 10.81 5.64
C GLN A 303 7.90 11.17 6.01
N GLU A 304 8.20 11.24 7.31
CA GLU A 304 9.47 11.73 7.85
C GLU A 304 10.60 10.69 7.81
N SER A 305 10.27 9.43 8.12
CA SER A 305 11.30 8.39 8.30
C SER A 305 10.92 7.02 7.79
N ARG A 306 9.75 6.90 7.14
CA ARG A 306 9.14 5.61 6.79
C ARG A 306 9.06 4.68 8.00
N MET A 307 8.68 5.18 9.18
CA MET A 307 8.69 4.41 10.44
C MET A 307 10.09 4.00 10.90
N GLY A 308 11.07 4.88 10.75
CA GLY A 308 12.46 4.63 11.13
C GLY A 308 13.26 3.71 10.19
N TYR A 309 12.72 3.40 9.00
CA TYR A 309 13.46 2.63 7.99
C TYR A 309 14.35 3.49 7.08
N ASP A 310 14.23 4.82 7.15
CA ASP A 310 15.19 5.71 6.50
C ASP A 310 16.49 5.76 7.31
N GLU A 311 17.63 5.47 6.66
CA GLU A 311 18.95 5.31 7.31
C GLU A 311 19.38 6.51 8.17
N ASN A 312 18.93 7.72 7.79
CA ASN A 312 19.28 8.96 8.48
C ASN A 312 18.37 9.27 9.68
N ALA A 313 17.26 8.56 9.86
CA ALA A 313 16.30 8.86 10.91
C ALA A 313 16.73 8.34 12.28
N GLY A 314 17.38 7.17 12.32
CA GLY A 314 17.76 6.50 13.56
C GLY A 314 16.56 6.38 14.52
N LYS A 315 16.74 6.87 15.75
CA LYS A 315 15.70 6.88 16.79
C LYS A 315 14.74 8.07 16.67
N ASN A 316 15.06 9.07 15.86
CA ASN A 316 14.28 10.29 15.69
C ASN A 316 13.27 10.17 14.55
N ILE A 317 12.31 9.25 14.68
CA ILE A 317 11.40 8.87 13.60
C ILE A 317 10.38 9.95 13.21
N MET A 318 10.14 10.95 14.06
CA MET A 318 9.35 12.15 13.75
C MET A 318 10.22 13.35 13.34
N GLN A 319 11.55 13.17 13.27
CA GLN A 319 12.52 14.18 12.83
C GLN A 319 12.53 15.47 13.68
N VAL A 320 12.06 15.40 14.93
CA VAL A 320 12.15 16.48 15.92
C VAL A 320 13.54 16.54 16.56
N GLY A 321 14.24 17.67 16.42
CA GLY A 321 15.59 17.82 16.99
C GLY A 321 16.73 17.34 16.07
N ASN A 322 16.47 17.28 14.77
CA ASN A 322 17.53 17.19 13.78
C ASN A 322 18.48 18.39 13.86
N VAL A 323 19.70 18.23 13.34
CA VAL A 323 20.66 19.33 13.27
C VAL A 323 20.07 20.49 12.46
N GLY A 324 19.87 21.64 13.11
CA GLY A 324 19.27 22.84 12.50
C GLY A 324 17.75 22.98 12.71
N ASP A 325 17.07 21.96 13.22
CA ASP A 325 15.65 22.03 13.58
C ASP A 325 15.47 22.68 14.98
N PRO A 326 14.59 23.69 15.13
CA PRO A 326 14.45 24.41 16.40
C PRO A 326 13.61 23.65 17.44
N SER A 327 12.92 22.56 17.10
CA SER A 327 11.86 21.98 17.97
C SER A 327 12.34 21.65 19.38
N LEU A 328 13.42 20.88 19.54
CA LEU A 328 13.93 20.53 20.87
C LEU A 328 14.47 21.74 21.64
N LYS A 329 15.11 22.69 20.95
CA LYS A 329 15.59 23.92 21.59
C LYS A 329 14.42 24.75 22.11
N THR A 330 13.36 24.86 21.31
CA THR A 330 12.13 25.53 21.74
C THR A 330 11.47 24.75 22.88
N LEU A 331 11.31 23.43 22.78
CA LEU A 331 10.69 22.61 23.83
C LEU A 331 11.46 22.69 25.16
N ARG A 332 12.78 22.81 25.15
CA ARG A 332 13.61 23.03 26.35
C ARG A 332 13.57 24.47 26.88
N GLY A 333 12.91 25.39 26.18
CA GLY A 333 12.90 26.81 26.51
C GLY A 333 14.22 27.54 26.21
N GLU A 334 15.13 26.92 25.44
CA GLU A 334 16.35 27.59 24.94
C GLU A 334 16.00 28.66 23.91
N LEU A 335 14.98 28.39 23.08
CA LEU A 335 14.30 29.38 22.25
C LEU A 335 13.00 29.79 22.94
N LYS A 336 12.87 31.09 23.22
CA LYS A 336 11.71 31.64 23.93
C LYS A 336 10.49 31.67 23.03
N GLU A 337 9.66 30.65 23.15
CA GLU A 337 8.30 30.64 22.61
C GLU A 337 7.30 30.45 23.75
N TYR A 338 6.10 30.98 23.57
CA TYR A 338 5.07 30.98 24.60
C TYR A 338 3.83 30.25 24.10
N TRP A 339 3.03 29.77 25.05
CA TRP A 339 1.73 29.19 24.79
C TRP A 339 0.75 29.60 25.89
N ILE A 340 -0.53 29.71 25.56
CA ILE A 340 -1.57 30.13 26.51
C ILE A 340 -2.09 28.90 27.23
N HIS A 341 -1.55 28.51 28.37
CA HIS A 341 -2.08 27.38 29.14
C HIS A 341 -2.98 27.91 30.26
N ASN A 342 -4.21 27.45 30.31
CA ASN A 342 -5.19 27.80 31.33
C ASN A 342 -5.44 29.30 31.43
N GLY A 343 -5.59 29.93 30.27
CA GLY A 343 -5.80 31.37 30.11
C GLY A 343 -4.58 32.23 30.45
N LYS A 344 -3.40 31.63 30.65
CA LYS A 344 -2.16 32.35 30.96
C LYS A 344 -1.08 32.05 29.94
N GLU A 345 -0.40 33.10 29.50
CA GLU A 345 0.81 32.95 28.70
C GLU A 345 1.94 32.38 29.57
N ILE A 346 2.43 31.21 29.17
CA ILE A 346 3.53 30.52 29.83
C ILE A 346 4.62 30.19 28.83
N LEU A 347 5.87 30.24 29.27
CA LEU A 347 7.03 29.85 28.47
C LEU A 347 6.92 28.36 28.13
N LEU A 348 7.09 28.00 26.87
CA LEU A 348 7.20 26.61 26.45
C LEU A 348 8.52 26.03 26.95
N LYS A 349 8.47 25.26 28.03
CA LYS A 349 9.66 24.74 28.68
C LYS A 349 9.45 23.36 29.31
N TYR A 350 10.19 22.39 28.79
CA TYR A 350 10.29 21.00 29.23
C TYR A 350 11.78 20.67 29.35
N ASP A 351 12.35 20.85 30.54
CA ASP A 351 13.80 20.70 30.79
C ASP A 351 14.35 19.31 30.39
N ASN A 352 13.49 18.29 30.40
CA ASN A 352 13.81 16.90 30.08
C ASN A 352 13.53 16.52 28.61
N ALA A 353 13.21 17.47 27.71
CA ALA A 353 12.91 17.15 26.33
C ALA A 353 14.15 16.64 25.58
N GLN A 354 14.20 15.35 25.25
CA GLN A 354 15.31 14.71 24.55
C GLN A 354 14.84 13.45 23.83
N ILE A 355 15.55 13.05 22.78
CA ILE A 355 15.23 11.86 21.98
C ILE A 355 16.26 10.76 22.26
N ASN A 356 15.96 9.87 23.20
CA ASN A 356 16.81 8.72 23.51
C ASN A 356 16.35 7.43 22.81
N ASN A 357 15.08 7.39 22.40
CA ASN A 357 14.40 6.27 21.74
C ASN A 357 13.24 6.77 20.85
N GLU A 358 12.61 5.86 20.11
CA GLU A 358 11.53 6.14 19.17
C GLU A 358 10.24 6.63 19.86
N ASN A 359 9.96 6.14 21.07
CA ASN A 359 8.83 6.63 21.88
C ASN A 359 9.04 8.10 22.28
N ASP A 360 10.25 8.51 22.65
CA ASP A 360 10.57 9.91 22.94
C ASP A 360 10.36 10.78 21.69
N SER A 361 10.76 10.28 20.50
CA SER A 361 10.54 10.98 19.23
C SER A 361 9.06 11.19 18.94
N ILE A 362 8.23 10.17 19.20
CA ILE A 362 6.76 10.26 19.04
C ILE A 362 6.16 11.24 20.07
N TYR A 363 6.51 11.08 21.35
CA TYR A 363 6.00 11.91 22.44
C TYR A 363 6.28 13.39 22.21
N TRP A 364 7.54 13.75 21.95
CA TRP A 364 7.93 15.14 21.71
C TRP A 364 7.51 15.65 20.33
N GLY A 365 7.42 14.76 19.33
CA GLY A 365 6.88 15.06 18.01
C GLY A 365 5.42 15.50 18.06
N ILE A 366 4.58 14.78 18.81
CA ILE A 366 3.18 15.16 19.03
C ILE A 366 3.09 16.49 19.78
N ARG A 367 3.89 16.68 20.84
CA ARG A 367 3.89 17.96 21.57
C ARG A 367 4.27 19.15 20.68
N TRP A 368 5.24 18.95 19.79
CA TRP A 368 5.65 19.94 18.81
C TRP A 368 4.53 20.22 17.80
N LEU A 369 3.81 19.19 17.35
CA LEU A 369 2.65 19.36 16.46
C LEU A 369 1.54 20.20 17.10
N TYR A 370 1.22 19.96 18.38
CA TYR A 370 0.31 20.81 19.14
C TYR A 370 0.78 22.26 19.21
N HIS A 371 2.07 22.47 19.46
CA HIS A 371 2.64 23.81 19.45
C HIS A 371 2.45 24.50 18.09
N LYS A 372 2.60 23.76 16.98
CA LYS A 372 2.36 24.27 15.63
C LYS A 372 0.88 24.51 15.31
N ALA A 373 -0.01 23.73 15.90
CA ALA A 373 -1.46 23.92 15.79
C ALA A 373 -1.95 25.15 16.57
N GLN A 374 -1.19 25.61 17.54
CA GLN A 374 -1.58 26.75 18.36
C GLN A 374 -1.15 28.08 17.75
N GLY A 375 -1.98 29.10 17.92
CA GLY A 375 -1.62 30.50 17.75
C GLY A 375 -2.07 31.36 18.94
N ILE A 376 -1.55 32.58 18.99
CA ILE A 376 -1.91 33.58 20.01
C ILE A 376 -2.37 34.84 19.27
N THR A 377 -3.57 35.33 19.59
CA THR A 377 -4.09 36.59 19.05
C THR A 377 -3.41 37.79 19.72
N LYS A 378 -3.63 39.00 19.18
CA LYS A 378 -3.10 40.23 19.77
C LYS A 378 -3.59 40.49 21.20
N ASP A 379 -4.75 39.94 21.56
CA ASP A 379 -5.37 40.07 22.88
C ASP A 379 -4.97 38.92 23.83
N ASN A 380 -3.88 38.21 23.54
CA ASN A 380 -3.39 37.05 24.30
C ASN A 380 -4.40 35.91 24.46
N LYS A 381 -5.31 35.74 23.51
CA LYS A 381 -6.19 34.57 23.44
C LYS A 381 -5.56 33.48 22.59
N ARG A 382 -5.71 32.24 23.01
CA ARG A 382 -5.35 31.09 22.18
C ARG A 382 -6.31 31.03 20.99
N TYR A 383 -5.83 30.53 19.87
CA TYR A 383 -6.66 29.98 18.82
C TYR A 383 -6.00 28.74 18.26
N TRP A 384 -6.81 27.86 17.68
CA TRP A 384 -6.36 26.62 17.07
C TRP A 384 -6.45 26.70 15.56
N LEU A 385 -5.38 26.26 14.91
CA LEU A 385 -5.34 26.02 13.48
C LEU A 385 -5.88 24.64 13.18
N SER A 386 -6.33 24.44 11.94
CA SER A 386 -6.63 23.09 11.47
C SER A 386 -5.38 22.21 11.56
N TRP A 387 -5.57 20.89 11.77
CA TRP A 387 -4.45 19.95 11.80
C TRP A 387 -3.64 19.95 10.50
N ARG A 388 -4.28 20.24 9.36
CA ARG A 388 -3.59 20.38 8.07
C ARG A 388 -2.65 21.58 8.04
N GLU A 389 -3.03 22.70 8.62
CA GLU A 389 -2.16 23.88 8.77
C GLU A 389 -1.06 23.65 9.80
N ALA A 390 -1.35 22.92 10.88
CA ALA A 390 -0.34 22.50 11.86
C ALA A 390 0.76 21.67 11.17
N VAL A 391 0.40 20.71 10.31
CA VAL A 391 1.34 19.92 9.49
C VAL A 391 2.19 20.81 8.58
N LYS A 392 1.60 21.85 7.98
CA LYS A 392 2.34 22.82 7.14
C LYS A 392 3.43 23.55 7.91
N LYS A 393 3.18 23.84 9.18
CA LYS A 393 4.13 24.48 10.10
C LYS A 393 5.07 23.50 10.80
N TYR A 394 4.74 22.22 10.78
CA TYR A 394 5.53 21.14 11.39
C TYR A 394 6.77 20.83 10.56
N GLY A 395 6.55 20.50 9.29
CA GLY A 395 7.61 20.14 8.34
C GLY A 395 8.07 21.33 7.49
N PRO A 396 8.71 21.06 6.34
CA PRO A 396 9.08 22.12 5.41
C PRO A 396 7.82 22.83 4.90
N ASN A 397 7.81 24.17 4.99
CA ASN A 397 6.67 25.02 4.65
C ASN A 397 6.37 25.04 3.14
N ASN A 398 5.90 23.92 2.60
CA ASN A 398 5.49 23.75 1.21
C ASN A 398 4.26 22.83 1.12
N ASP A 399 3.40 23.09 0.14
CA ASP A 399 2.14 22.36 0.01
C ASP A 399 2.34 20.91 -0.47
N LYS A 400 3.47 20.60 -1.11
CA LYS A 400 3.80 19.23 -1.54
C LYS A 400 3.94 18.30 -0.34
N TYR A 401 4.65 18.72 0.70
CA TYR A 401 4.79 17.98 1.95
C TYR A 401 3.43 17.74 2.62
N VAL A 402 2.64 18.81 2.76
CA VAL A 402 1.31 18.74 3.38
C VAL A 402 0.39 17.79 2.63
N ASN A 403 0.33 17.90 1.29
CA ASN A 403 -0.51 17.04 0.47
C ASN A 403 -0.09 15.58 0.55
N ASN A 404 1.22 15.31 0.61
CA ASN A 404 1.72 13.95 0.79
C ASN A 404 1.31 13.35 2.14
N VAL A 405 1.47 14.09 3.25
CA VAL A 405 1.00 13.65 4.58
C VAL A 405 -0.50 13.42 4.55
N TRP A 406 -1.27 14.33 3.96
CA TRP A 406 -2.73 14.23 3.89
C TRP A 406 -3.19 13.06 3.02
N ASP A 407 -2.51 12.77 1.92
CA ASP A 407 -2.76 11.60 1.10
C ASP A 407 -2.46 10.32 1.88
N ILE A 408 -1.35 10.26 2.63
CA ILE A 408 -1.04 9.11 3.50
C ILE A 408 -2.11 8.93 4.58
N TYR A 409 -2.53 10.03 5.19
CA TYR A 409 -3.55 10.05 6.23
C TYR A 409 -4.91 9.57 5.70
N THR A 410 -5.40 10.16 4.62
CA THR A 410 -6.74 9.91 4.07
C THR A 410 -6.84 8.64 3.24
N LYS A 411 -5.79 8.25 2.50
CA LYS A 411 -5.79 7.11 1.55
C LYS A 411 -4.88 5.96 1.97
N GLY A 412 -4.08 6.12 3.03
CA GLY A 412 -3.04 5.16 3.41
C GLY A 412 -1.74 5.39 2.62
N VAL A 413 -0.74 4.53 2.87
CA VAL A 413 0.64 4.73 2.39
C VAL A 413 0.76 5.10 0.91
N ASP A 414 1.44 6.22 0.68
CA ASP A 414 1.82 6.75 -0.63
C ASP A 414 2.66 5.75 -1.44
N LYS A 415 2.35 5.60 -2.73
CA LYS A 415 3.14 4.85 -3.73
C LYS A 415 4.39 5.63 -4.10
N ARG A 416 5.20 5.98 -3.11
CA ARG A 416 6.47 6.70 -3.31
C ARG A 416 7.58 5.82 -3.89
N SER A 417 7.27 4.59 -4.30
CA SER A 417 8.01 3.94 -5.38
C SER A 417 7.53 4.56 -6.69
N LYS A 418 8.44 5.22 -7.44
CA LYS A 418 8.28 5.40 -8.90
C LYS A 418 7.51 4.20 -9.44
N PRO A 419 6.46 4.39 -10.27
CA PRO A 419 5.68 3.26 -10.76
C PRO A 419 6.69 2.25 -11.28
N LEU A 420 6.79 1.11 -10.59
CA LEU A 420 7.47 -0.05 -11.14
C LEU A 420 6.80 -0.20 -12.48
N LEU A 421 7.52 0.12 -13.56
CA LEU A 421 7.14 -0.28 -14.91
C LEU A 421 6.87 -1.77 -14.75
N LYS A 422 5.58 -2.13 -14.62
CA LYS A 422 5.16 -3.52 -14.41
C LYS A 422 5.90 -4.28 -15.49
N LEU A 423 6.68 -5.30 -15.14
CA LEU A 423 7.56 -5.98 -16.11
C LEU A 423 6.84 -6.36 -17.41
N TRP A 424 5.51 -6.52 -17.36
CA TRP A 424 4.63 -6.62 -18.53
C TRP A 424 4.78 -5.52 -19.60
N PHE A 425 5.07 -4.27 -19.25
CA PHE A 425 5.33 -3.21 -20.24
C PHE A 425 6.65 -3.41 -21.00
N ILE A 426 7.58 -4.23 -20.48
CA ILE A 426 8.81 -4.63 -21.17
C ILE A 426 8.59 -5.96 -21.90
N PHE A 427 7.93 -6.94 -21.26
CA PHE A 427 7.74 -8.27 -21.83
C PHE A 427 6.74 -8.31 -22.99
N VAL A 428 5.66 -7.53 -22.95
CA VAL A 428 4.65 -7.54 -24.01
C VAL A 428 5.24 -7.11 -25.37
N PRO A 429 5.97 -5.99 -25.50
CA PRO A 429 6.61 -5.66 -26.78
C PRO A 429 7.69 -6.68 -27.17
N PHE A 430 8.44 -7.26 -26.21
CA PHE A 430 9.44 -8.28 -26.51
C PHE A 430 8.82 -9.59 -27.04
N ILE A 431 7.68 -10.01 -26.47
CA ILE A 431 6.90 -11.17 -26.93
C ILE A 431 6.30 -10.89 -28.31
N ILE A 432 5.79 -9.69 -28.57
CA ILE A 432 5.27 -9.32 -29.89
C ILE A 432 6.38 -9.33 -30.94
N ILE A 433 7.59 -8.85 -30.62
CA ILE A 433 8.76 -8.91 -31.51
C ILE A 433 9.19 -10.37 -31.76
N LEU A 434 9.22 -11.21 -30.71
CA LEU A 434 9.55 -12.63 -30.85
C LEU A 434 8.52 -13.40 -31.68
N LEU A 435 7.22 -13.16 -31.47
CA LEU A 435 6.15 -13.82 -32.21
C LEU A 435 6.08 -13.35 -33.66
N SER A 436 6.30 -12.06 -33.93
CA SER A 436 6.36 -11.55 -35.31
C SER A 436 7.60 -12.05 -36.06
N GLY A 437 8.75 -12.14 -35.41
CA GLY A 437 9.95 -12.76 -35.96
C GLY A 437 9.75 -14.25 -36.27
N ALA A 438 9.19 -15.02 -35.33
CA ALA A 438 8.89 -16.43 -35.54
C ALA A 438 7.87 -16.65 -36.67
N PHE A 439 6.83 -15.82 -36.75
CA PHE A 439 5.83 -15.88 -37.83
C PHE A 439 6.43 -15.54 -39.19
N TRP A 440 7.32 -14.55 -39.26
CA TRP A 440 8.05 -14.24 -40.50
C TRP A 440 8.95 -15.39 -40.93
N ILE A 441 9.69 -16.00 -39.99
CA ILE A 441 10.56 -17.15 -40.28
C ILE A 441 9.75 -18.35 -40.78
N TYR A 442 8.61 -18.64 -40.14
CA TYR A 442 7.71 -19.73 -40.55
C TYR A 442 7.15 -19.52 -41.97
N ASN A 443 6.63 -18.32 -42.26
CA ASN A 443 6.04 -18.01 -43.57
C ASN A 443 7.05 -17.89 -44.72
N ASN A 444 8.35 -17.88 -44.42
CA ASN A 444 9.41 -17.77 -45.42
C ASN A 444 10.32 -18.99 -45.49
N GLN A 445 10.03 -20.07 -44.75
CA GLN A 445 10.78 -21.32 -44.88
C GLN A 445 10.78 -21.82 -46.33
N GLY A 446 11.95 -22.17 -46.85
CA GLY A 446 12.12 -22.65 -48.23
C GLY A 446 11.86 -21.59 -49.32
N LYS A 447 11.62 -20.33 -48.97
CA LYS A 447 11.54 -19.27 -49.99
C LYS A 447 12.92 -18.86 -50.46
N MET A 448 13.04 -18.65 -51.76
CA MET A 448 14.26 -18.17 -52.41
C MET A 448 14.25 -16.64 -52.46
N PHE A 449 15.39 -16.05 -52.16
CA PHE A 449 15.64 -14.62 -52.25
C PHE A 449 16.76 -14.38 -53.24
N PHE A 450 16.51 -13.45 -54.16
CA PHE A 450 17.43 -13.10 -55.23
C PHE A 450 17.88 -11.66 -55.05
N SER A 451 19.19 -11.43 -55.14
CA SER A 451 19.75 -10.08 -55.21
C SER A 451 20.75 -10.02 -56.36
N TYR A 452 20.53 -9.07 -57.26
CA TYR A 452 21.41 -8.79 -58.39
C TYR A 452 22.43 -7.75 -57.94
N ASN A 453 23.69 -7.94 -58.31
CA ASN A 453 24.71 -6.94 -58.10
C ASN A 453 25.36 -6.55 -59.42
N ASP A 454 24.84 -5.50 -60.04
CA ASP A 454 25.25 -4.93 -61.32
C ASP A 454 24.73 -3.48 -61.46
N GLY A 455 25.02 -2.82 -62.59
CA GLY A 455 24.55 -1.47 -62.89
C GLY A 455 23.05 -1.37 -63.22
N GLU A 456 22.58 -0.16 -63.53
CA GLU A 456 21.21 0.08 -63.97
C GLU A 456 20.92 -0.60 -65.32
N GLY A 457 19.87 -1.43 -65.39
CA GLY A 457 19.49 -2.17 -66.60
C GLY A 457 18.56 -3.36 -66.33
N GLU A 458 17.85 -3.85 -67.35
CA GLU A 458 16.97 -5.02 -67.26
C GLU A 458 17.72 -6.36 -67.29
N TRP A 459 18.98 -6.35 -67.73
CA TRP A 459 19.82 -7.52 -67.91
C TRP A 459 21.01 -7.47 -66.96
N LEU A 460 21.33 -8.61 -66.34
CA LEU A 460 22.53 -8.83 -65.56
C LEU A 460 23.68 -9.08 -66.54
N CYS A 461 24.46 -8.05 -66.87
CA CYS A 461 25.61 -8.17 -67.78
C CYS A 461 26.80 -7.30 -67.34
N GLY A 462 28.01 -7.74 -67.70
CA GLY A 462 29.28 -7.04 -67.42
C GLY A 462 30.22 -7.80 -66.48
N ASN A 463 31.52 -7.49 -66.57
CA ASN A 463 32.64 -8.19 -65.91
C ASN A 463 32.70 -8.05 -64.37
N LYS A 464 31.60 -7.61 -63.75
CA LYS A 464 31.42 -7.50 -62.28
C LYS A 464 29.98 -7.80 -61.87
N ALA A 465 29.15 -8.34 -62.76
CA ALA A 465 27.76 -8.67 -62.47
C ALA A 465 27.67 -10.07 -61.83
N TRP A 466 26.91 -10.21 -60.74
CA TRP A 466 26.60 -11.52 -60.16
C TRP A 466 25.21 -11.60 -59.53
N LEU A 467 24.70 -12.83 -59.42
CA LEU A 467 23.46 -13.15 -58.73
C LEU A 467 23.79 -13.78 -57.37
N ASN A 468 23.33 -13.18 -56.28
CA ASN A 468 23.28 -13.88 -54.99
C ASN A 468 21.91 -14.53 -54.84
N VAL A 469 21.94 -15.82 -54.54
CA VAL A 469 20.78 -16.64 -54.27
C VAL A 469 20.81 -17.02 -52.80
N ALA A 470 19.70 -16.86 -52.10
CA ALA A 470 19.57 -17.26 -50.71
C ALA A 470 18.29 -18.04 -50.44
N VAL A 471 18.35 -19.00 -49.52
CA VAL A 471 17.20 -19.75 -49.04
C VAL A 471 17.15 -19.68 -47.52
N LEU A 472 15.95 -19.48 -46.96
CA LEU A 472 15.73 -19.59 -45.53
C LEU A 472 15.50 -21.06 -45.16
N ASP A 473 16.42 -21.63 -44.39
CA ASP A 473 16.36 -23.00 -43.89
C ASP A 473 16.54 -23.01 -42.36
N GLY A 474 15.44 -23.25 -41.66
CA GLY A 474 15.33 -23.02 -40.22
C GLY A 474 15.56 -21.55 -39.88
N PHE A 475 16.49 -21.28 -38.95
CA PHE A 475 16.87 -19.93 -38.54
C PHE A 475 18.05 -19.36 -39.33
N LYS A 476 18.56 -20.08 -40.34
CA LYS A 476 19.75 -19.69 -41.09
C LYS A 476 19.37 -19.30 -42.52
N LEU A 477 19.89 -18.16 -42.96
CA LEU A 477 19.86 -17.76 -44.36
C LEU A 477 21.08 -18.35 -45.07
N LYS A 478 20.89 -19.40 -45.87
CA LYS A 478 21.95 -20.06 -46.64
C LYS A 478 22.07 -19.39 -47.99
N LYS A 479 23.29 -19.08 -48.42
CA LYS A 479 23.54 -18.26 -49.63
C LYS A 479 24.52 -18.95 -50.56
N VAL A 480 24.35 -18.75 -51.86
CA VAL A 480 25.35 -19.03 -52.88
C VAL A 480 25.45 -17.82 -53.82
N ARG A 481 26.62 -17.66 -54.42
CA ARG A 481 26.83 -16.70 -55.50
C ARG A 481 26.98 -17.46 -56.80
N ILE A 482 26.27 -17.04 -57.83
CA ILE A 482 26.41 -17.52 -59.20
C ILE A 482 27.21 -16.44 -59.94
N ASN A 483 28.44 -16.77 -60.36
CA ASN A 483 29.45 -15.83 -60.85
C ASN A 483 29.46 -15.68 -62.38
N GLU A 484 29.74 -14.43 -62.78
CA GLU A 484 30.14 -13.82 -64.07
C GLU A 484 29.50 -14.33 -65.36
N ILE A 485 28.80 -13.42 -66.05
CA ILE A 485 28.30 -13.56 -67.42
C ILE A 485 29.25 -12.81 -68.37
N GLN A 486 29.74 -13.47 -69.41
CA GLN A 486 30.85 -12.99 -70.23
C GLN A 486 30.25 -12.02 -71.21
N GLU A 487 30.79 -10.81 -71.19
CA GLU A 487 30.51 -9.80 -72.19
C GLU A 487 31.11 -10.28 -73.52
N MET A 488 30.28 -10.80 -74.43
CA MET A 488 30.69 -10.91 -75.83
C MET A 488 30.82 -9.48 -76.35
N LYS A 489 32.01 -9.12 -76.84
CA LYS A 489 32.33 -7.75 -77.31
C LYS A 489 31.20 -7.17 -78.18
N GLY A 490 30.41 -6.26 -77.61
CA GLY A 490 29.44 -5.44 -78.33
C GLY A 490 27.97 -5.64 -77.94
N ASP A 491 27.58 -6.79 -77.37
CA ASP A 491 26.18 -7.07 -77.00
C ASP A 491 26.10 -7.56 -75.53
N CYS A 492 25.19 -6.94 -74.75
CA CYS A 492 24.90 -7.33 -73.37
C CYS A 492 24.12 -8.65 -73.39
N VAL A 493 24.84 -9.78 -73.40
CA VAL A 493 24.26 -11.12 -73.26
C VAL A 493 24.14 -11.44 -71.78
N GLY A 494 22.93 -11.47 -71.23
CA GLY A 494 22.73 -11.44 -69.77
C GLY A 494 21.54 -12.25 -69.25
N LEU A 495 21.49 -12.42 -67.92
CA LEU A 495 20.31 -12.92 -67.19
C LEU A 495 19.27 -11.81 -67.09
N LYS A 496 18.04 -12.05 -67.55
CA LYS A 496 16.96 -11.07 -67.41
C LYS A 496 16.57 -10.94 -65.93
N LYS A 497 16.67 -9.73 -65.37
CA LYS A 497 16.30 -9.48 -63.97
C LYS A 497 14.80 -9.73 -63.79
N GLY A 498 14.46 -10.47 -62.74
CA GLY A 498 13.06 -10.77 -62.40
C GLY A 498 12.43 -11.93 -63.18
N SER A 499 13.15 -12.57 -64.13
CA SER A 499 12.67 -13.77 -64.81
C SER A 499 13.01 -15.08 -64.08
N LEU A 500 13.51 -15.01 -62.84
CA LEU A 500 13.92 -16.18 -62.08
C LEU A 500 12.71 -16.89 -61.51
N GLU A 501 12.53 -18.13 -61.91
CA GLU A 501 11.60 -19.06 -61.30
C GLU A 501 12.38 -20.15 -60.56
N TYR A 502 11.76 -20.76 -59.55
CA TYR A 502 12.39 -21.85 -58.83
C TYR A 502 11.38 -22.92 -58.45
N PHE A 503 11.85 -24.16 -58.44
CA PHE A 503 11.08 -25.30 -57.96
C PHE A 503 12.00 -26.30 -57.26
N TYR A 504 11.38 -27.15 -56.44
CA TYR A 504 12.07 -28.18 -55.65
C TYR A 504 11.81 -29.55 -56.25
N ILE A 505 12.87 -30.28 -56.54
CA ILE A 505 12.82 -31.63 -57.11
C ILE A 505 13.98 -32.45 -56.54
N ASP A 506 13.71 -33.70 -56.17
CA ASP A 506 14.72 -34.66 -55.71
C ASP A 506 15.33 -35.31 -56.94
N LEU A 507 16.48 -34.82 -57.39
CA LEU A 507 17.07 -35.17 -58.69
C LEU A 507 18.02 -36.36 -58.60
N ASP A 508 18.58 -36.63 -57.43
CA ASP A 508 19.47 -37.78 -57.19
C ASP A 508 18.78 -38.91 -56.41
N ASN A 509 17.49 -38.75 -56.10
CA ASN A 509 16.63 -39.71 -55.38
C ASN A 509 17.19 -40.05 -53.99
N ASP A 510 17.88 -39.10 -53.36
CA ASP A 510 18.43 -39.24 -52.01
C ASP A 510 17.45 -38.85 -50.89
N GLY A 511 16.23 -38.44 -51.27
CA GLY A 511 15.18 -37.97 -50.38
C GLY A 511 15.28 -36.48 -50.01
N GLN A 512 16.33 -35.77 -50.46
CA GLN A 512 16.52 -34.33 -50.31
C GLN A 512 16.20 -33.66 -51.63
N LYS A 513 15.45 -32.54 -51.57
CA LYS A 513 15.11 -31.79 -52.78
C LYS A 513 16.22 -30.82 -53.15
N GLU A 514 16.73 -30.92 -54.37
CA GLU A 514 17.49 -29.87 -55.03
C GLU A 514 16.56 -28.72 -55.44
N ILE A 515 17.17 -27.54 -55.60
CA ILE A 515 16.53 -26.34 -56.11
C ILE A 515 16.95 -26.18 -57.56
N VAL A 516 15.99 -26.13 -58.45
CA VAL A 516 16.22 -25.77 -59.85
C VAL A 516 15.82 -24.31 -60.00
N LEU A 517 16.76 -23.48 -60.44
CA LEU A 517 16.48 -22.11 -60.88
C LEU A 517 16.33 -22.11 -62.38
N ASP A 518 15.19 -21.62 -62.84
CA ASP A 518 14.87 -21.44 -64.24
C ASP A 518 14.95 -19.94 -64.57
N SER A 519 15.52 -19.59 -65.71
CA SER A 519 15.73 -18.21 -66.09
C SER A 519 15.78 -17.96 -67.59
N GLN A 520 15.28 -16.78 -67.99
CA GLN A 520 15.40 -16.30 -69.36
C GLN A 520 16.76 -15.62 -69.58
N TRP A 521 17.44 -16.08 -70.62
CA TRP A 521 18.67 -15.51 -71.17
C TRP A 521 18.40 -14.88 -72.53
N ASP A 522 19.36 -14.09 -72.99
CA ASP A 522 19.36 -13.46 -74.31
C ASP A 522 18.91 -14.39 -75.44
N ASN A 523 18.22 -13.80 -76.42
CA ASN A 523 17.64 -14.48 -77.58
C ASN A 523 16.60 -15.57 -77.26
N GLY A 524 15.97 -15.50 -76.08
CA GLY A 524 14.88 -16.40 -75.67
C GLY A 524 15.35 -17.79 -75.24
N ASN A 525 16.64 -17.95 -74.96
CA ASN A 525 17.18 -19.19 -74.40
C ASN A 525 16.83 -19.28 -72.91
N VAL A 526 16.66 -20.50 -72.42
CA VAL A 526 16.39 -20.78 -71.01
C VAL A 526 17.62 -21.44 -70.39
N VAL A 527 18.09 -20.89 -69.26
CA VAL A 527 19.23 -21.44 -68.52
C VAL A 527 18.77 -21.95 -67.16
N LYS A 528 19.17 -23.19 -66.85
CA LYS A 528 18.89 -23.84 -65.56
C LYS A 528 20.14 -23.93 -64.70
N TYR A 529 20.00 -23.54 -63.43
CA TYR A 529 21.01 -23.75 -62.39
C TYR A 529 20.47 -24.71 -61.34
N PHE A 530 21.35 -25.58 -60.82
CA PHE A 530 20.98 -26.60 -59.84
C PHE A 530 21.69 -26.33 -58.52
N LEU A 531 20.95 -26.30 -57.42
CA LEU A 531 21.48 -25.98 -56.10
C LEU A 531 21.07 -27.03 -55.08
N LYS A 532 21.99 -27.36 -54.18
CA LYS A 532 21.76 -28.27 -53.05
C LYS A 532 21.90 -27.54 -51.72
N ILE A 533 20.92 -27.71 -50.84
CA ILE A 533 20.95 -27.16 -49.48
C ILE A 533 21.85 -28.06 -48.61
N LYS A 534 23.08 -27.61 -48.31
CA LYS A 534 23.96 -28.29 -47.35
C LYS A 534 23.82 -27.68 -45.95
N LYS A 535 24.31 -28.36 -44.91
CA LYS A 535 24.15 -27.99 -43.48
C LYS A 535 24.34 -26.49 -43.19
N ASP A 536 25.38 -25.86 -43.74
CA ASP A 536 25.74 -24.46 -43.44
C ASP A 536 25.75 -23.53 -44.66
N LYS A 537 25.47 -24.05 -45.87
CA LYS A 537 25.52 -23.24 -47.10
C LYS A 537 24.61 -23.81 -48.19
N LEU A 538 24.22 -22.93 -49.09
CA LEU A 538 23.65 -23.30 -50.37
C LEU A 538 24.83 -23.52 -51.34
N VAL A 539 24.80 -24.59 -52.12
CA VAL A 539 25.91 -24.94 -53.02
C VAL A 539 25.36 -25.13 -54.41
N LEU A 540 26.06 -24.57 -55.40
CA LEU A 540 25.80 -24.81 -56.81
C LEU A 540 26.34 -26.19 -57.18
N ILE A 541 25.53 -26.98 -57.88
CA ILE A 541 25.91 -28.29 -58.37
C ILE A 541 26.71 -28.08 -59.66
N PRO A 542 27.99 -28.49 -59.73
CA PRO A 542 28.79 -28.29 -60.93
C PRO A 542 28.30 -29.21 -62.06
N ILE A 543 28.47 -28.75 -63.30
CA ILE A 543 28.11 -29.49 -64.51
C ILE A 543 29.39 -29.80 -65.30
N ASN A 544 29.73 -31.08 -65.40
CA ASN A 544 30.90 -31.56 -66.13
C ASN A 544 30.48 -31.93 -67.58
N GLY A 545 30.59 -30.97 -68.51
CA GLY A 545 30.22 -31.15 -69.93
C GLY A 545 30.84 -30.12 -70.88
N LEU A 546 30.81 -30.42 -72.20
CA LEU A 546 31.37 -29.58 -73.27
C LEU A 546 30.32 -28.58 -73.79
N TYR A 547 30.62 -27.28 -73.67
CA TYR A 547 29.70 -26.17 -73.92
C TYR A 547 29.47 -25.81 -75.37
N MET A 548 28.24 -25.42 -75.69
CA MET A 548 27.97 -24.29 -76.59
C MET A 548 26.87 -23.38 -75.98
N TYR A 549 27.29 -22.19 -75.52
CA TYR A 549 26.48 -21.06 -75.02
C TYR A 549 25.88 -21.16 -73.59
N GLY A 550 26.70 -21.44 -72.58
CA GLY A 550 26.40 -21.42 -71.13
C GLY A 550 27.69 -21.47 -70.30
N TYR A 551 27.63 -21.29 -68.98
CA TYR A 551 28.79 -21.49 -68.07
C TYR A 551 28.83 -22.89 -67.51
N SER A 552 30.03 -23.40 -67.15
CA SER A 552 30.32 -24.72 -66.53
C SER A 552 29.47 -25.14 -65.34
N GLU A 553 28.61 -24.27 -64.85
CA GLU A 553 27.74 -24.49 -63.71
C GLU A 553 26.25 -24.36 -64.09
N SER A 554 25.94 -24.38 -65.39
CA SER A 554 24.58 -24.20 -65.95
C SER A 554 24.29 -25.05 -67.19
N LEU A 555 23.03 -25.45 -67.39
CA LEU A 555 22.55 -26.09 -68.62
C LEU A 555 21.82 -25.07 -69.50
N ASN A 556 22.31 -24.86 -70.73
CA ASN A 556 21.66 -24.01 -71.73
C ASN A 556 20.64 -24.82 -72.53
N ASN A 557 19.44 -24.30 -72.77
CA ASN A 557 18.47 -25.02 -73.59
C ASN A 557 17.38 -24.18 -74.28
N LYS A 558 16.83 -24.75 -75.36
CA LYS A 558 15.50 -24.43 -75.89
C LYS A 558 14.40 -25.37 -75.36
N THR A 559 14.74 -26.60 -74.94
CA THR A 559 13.84 -27.52 -74.23
C THR A 559 14.61 -28.51 -73.34
N VAL A 560 14.73 -28.24 -72.02
CA VAL A 560 15.24 -29.25 -71.05
C VAL A 560 14.05 -30.11 -70.67
N TYR A 561 14.07 -31.38 -71.08
CA TYR A 561 13.13 -32.37 -70.57
C TYR A 561 13.73 -33.02 -69.33
N LEU A 562 12.97 -32.96 -68.23
CA LEU A 562 13.16 -33.89 -67.11
C LEU A 562 12.46 -35.18 -67.54
N ASP A 563 13.16 -36.02 -68.30
CA ASP A 563 12.60 -37.28 -68.77
C ASP A 563 12.65 -38.34 -67.67
N TRP A 564 11.58 -39.12 -67.58
CA TRP A 564 11.35 -40.08 -66.50
C TRP A 564 12.13 -41.37 -66.72
N GLN A 565 12.79 -41.85 -65.66
CA GLN A 565 13.39 -43.19 -65.47
C GLN A 565 13.80 -43.93 -66.76
N TYR A 566 14.87 -43.51 -67.42
CA TYR A 566 15.42 -44.26 -68.55
C TYR A 566 16.14 -45.55 -68.09
N GLU A 567 16.68 -45.56 -66.87
CA GLU A 567 17.21 -46.76 -66.18
C GLU A 567 17.02 -46.61 -64.65
N GLN A 568 16.81 -47.73 -63.96
CA GLN A 568 16.47 -47.86 -62.52
C GLN A 568 16.97 -46.71 -61.63
N ASP A 569 16.01 -45.86 -61.20
CA ASP A 569 16.11 -44.92 -60.08
C ASP A 569 17.03 -43.69 -60.22
N LYS A 570 17.53 -43.34 -61.42
CA LYS A 570 18.30 -42.09 -61.63
C LYS A 570 17.68 -41.19 -62.70
N TYR A 571 17.49 -39.91 -62.39
CA TYR A 571 17.04 -38.92 -63.37
C TYR A 571 18.11 -38.73 -64.45
N THR A 572 17.67 -38.76 -65.71
CA THR A 572 18.52 -38.42 -66.85
C THR A 572 18.04 -37.10 -67.44
N PHE A 573 18.91 -36.09 -67.48
CA PHE A 573 18.58 -34.81 -68.11
C PHE A 573 18.86 -34.91 -69.60
N VAL A 574 17.94 -34.44 -70.43
CA VAL A 574 18.16 -34.38 -71.88
C VAL A 574 18.24 -32.93 -72.32
N THR A 575 19.33 -32.55 -72.98
CA THR A 575 19.36 -31.35 -73.80
C THR A 575 19.29 -31.74 -75.26
N GLU A 576 18.29 -31.22 -75.98
CA GLU A 576 18.12 -31.47 -77.40
C GLU A 576 18.54 -30.25 -78.22
N SER A 577 19.34 -30.46 -79.25
CA SER A 577 19.63 -29.44 -80.26
C SER A 577 19.33 -29.97 -81.65
N VAL A 578 18.55 -29.21 -82.41
CA VAL A 578 18.18 -29.56 -83.79
C VAL A 578 19.08 -28.78 -84.74
N VAL A 579 19.86 -29.50 -85.53
CA VAL A 579 20.65 -28.91 -86.62
C VAL A 579 19.87 -29.08 -87.91
N HIS A 580 19.52 -27.96 -88.51
CA HIS A 580 18.85 -27.92 -89.80
C HIS A 580 19.87 -27.92 -90.92
N TYR A 581 19.79 -28.90 -91.82
CA TYR A 581 20.61 -28.95 -93.02
C TYR A 581 19.78 -28.54 -94.23
N SER A 582 20.36 -27.72 -95.11
CA SER A 582 19.71 -27.30 -96.35
C SER A 582 19.54 -28.44 -97.37
N ASN A 583 20.31 -29.52 -97.21
CA ASN A 583 20.49 -30.59 -98.19
C ASN A 583 20.67 -31.98 -97.55
N ALA A 584 20.31 -32.15 -96.27
CA ALA A 584 20.31 -33.43 -95.55
C ALA A 584 19.13 -33.46 -94.56
N PRO A 585 18.72 -34.65 -94.07
CA PRO A 585 17.75 -34.75 -92.98
C PRO A 585 18.17 -33.91 -91.78
N ASN A 586 17.22 -33.29 -91.09
CA ASN A 586 17.51 -32.60 -89.84
C ASN A 586 18.04 -33.61 -88.83
N THR A 587 19.03 -33.21 -88.03
CA THR A 587 19.60 -34.09 -87.01
C THR A 587 19.29 -33.54 -85.63
N ILE A 588 18.73 -34.39 -84.77
CA ILE A 588 18.59 -34.10 -83.34
C ILE A 588 19.83 -34.66 -82.63
N PHE A 589 20.56 -33.79 -81.93
CA PHE A 589 21.59 -34.19 -80.98
C PHE A 589 21.01 -34.15 -79.57
N ARG A 590 21.08 -35.27 -78.85
CA ARG A 590 20.66 -35.38 -77.46
C ARG A 590 21.88 -35.60 -76.59
N ASP A 591 22.09 -34.71 -75.63
CA ASP A 591 23.06 -34.93 -74.55
C ASP A 591 22.29 -35.36 -73.30
N LEU A 592 22.58 -36.57 -72.85
CA LEU A 592 22.01 -37.21 -71.65
C LEU A 592 22.98 -37.00 -70.49
N TYR A 593 22.50 -36.46 -69.37
CA TYR A 593 23.30 -36.21 -68.17
C TYR A 593 22.74 -36.97 -66.97
N HIS A 594 23.60 -37.31 -66.02
CA HIS A 594 23.22 -37.97 -64.75
C HIS A 594 24.06 -37.45 -63.58
N PHE A 595 23.68 -37.80 -62.35
CA PHE A 595 24.50 -37.53 -61.17
C PHE A 595 25.57 -38.61 -60.99
N ASN A 596 26.80 -38.16 -60.79
CA ASN A 596 27.90 -39.02 -60.37
C ASN A 596 27.93 -39.21 -58.85
N ASP A 597 28.82 -40.08 -58.36
CA ASP A 597 28.93 -40.41 -56.93
C ASP A 597 29.33 -39.20 -56.04
N LYS A 598 29.77 -38.09 -56.64
CA LYS A 598 30.09 -36.84 -55.94
C LYS A 598 28.89 -35.88 -55.89
N GLY A 599 27.77 -36.25 -56.48
CA GLY A 599 26.58 -35.40 -56.61
C GLY A 599 26.77 -34.26 -57.62
N GLU A 600 27.63 -34.45 -58.61
CA GLU A 600 27.84 -33.53 -59.73
C GLU A 600 27.08 -34.04 -60.96
N ILE A 601 26.60 -33.13 -61.81
CA ILE A 601 25.94 -33.51 -63.06
C ILE A 601 27.03 -33.75 -64.11
N GLU A 602 27.09 -34.94 -64.69
CA GLU A 602 28.06 -35.27 -65.74
C GLU A 602 27.37 -35.75 -67.01
N LEU A 603 27.99 -35.48 -68.16
CA LEU A 603 27.53 -35.99 -69.45
C LEU A 603 27.69 -37.52 -69.48
N TYR A 604 26.57 -38.23 -69.48
CA TYR A 604 26.51 -39.69 -69.53
C TYR A 604 26.68 -40.22 -70.96
N LYS A 605 25.89 -39.67 -71.89
CA LYS A 605 25.77 -40.21 -73.25
C LYS A 605 25.37 -39.11 -74.23
N ARG A 606 25.92 -39.15 -75.44
CA ARG A 606 25.47 -38.34 -76.57
C ARG A 606 24.81 -39.24 -77.60
N GLU A 607 23.60 -38.89 -77.99
CA GLU A 607 22.84 -39.57 -79.02
C GLU A 607 22.60 -38.65 -80.20
N THR A 608 22.37 -39.25 -81.36
CA THR A 608 22.10 -38.54 -82.60
C THR A 608 21.01 -39.29 -83.33
N GLU A 609 19.93 -38.59 -83.69
CA GLU A 609 18.81 -39.14 -84.45
C GLU A 609 18.60 -38.32 -85.72
N GLU A 610 18.57 -39.00 -86.87
CA GLU A 610 18.20 -38.38 -88.14
C GLU A 610 16.68 -38.37 -88.29
N LEU A 611 16.10 -37.19 -88.50
CA LEU A 611 14.66 -37.04 -88.77
C LEU A 611 14.39 -37.38 -90.23
N THR A 612 13.91 -38.60 -90.50
CA THR A 612 13.79 -39.15 -91.87
C THR A 612 12.71 -38.51 -92.74
N ASP A 613 11.94 -37.53 -92.27
CA ASP A 613 10.92 -36.87 -93.08
C ASP A 613 11.20 -35.38 -93.33
N HIS A 614 11.20 -35.00 -94.62
CA HIS A 614 11.05 -33.62 -95.08
C HIS A 614 9.64 -33.10 -94.75
N VAL A 615 9.33 -32.85 -93.49
CA VAL A 615 8.16 -32.06 -93.11
C VAL A 615 8.58 -30.59 -93.06
N SER A 616 8.46 -29.94 -94.21
CA SER A 616 8.16 -28.51 -94.27
C SER A 616 6.87 -28.22 -93.51
N THR A 617 6.76 -27.02 -92.96
CA THR A 617 5.63 -26.39 -92.21
C THR A 617 5.51 -26.70 -90.70
N ILE A 618 6.11 -25.77 -89.93
CA ILE A 618 5.60 -25.13 -88.70
C ILE A 618 4.34 -25.77 -88.12
N GLY A 619 4.53 -26.62 -87.11
CA GLY A 619 3.54 -26.93 -86.10
C GLY A 619 4.17 -26.68 -84.74
N ARG A 620 3.68 -25.68 -84.00
CA ARG A 620 3.99 -25.51 -82.57
C ARG A 620 3.75 -26.86 -81.90
N ILE A 621 4.77 -27.38 -81.22
CA ILE A 621 4.56 -28.41 -80.20
C ILE A 621 3.71 -27.74 -79.13
N THR A 622 2.43 -28.06 -79.15
CA THR A 622 1.48 -27.75 -78.08
C THR A 622 2.05 -28.29 -76.79
N GLU A 623 2.23 -27.39 -75.83
CA GLU A 623 2.46 -27.70 -74.42
C GLU A 623 1.47 -28.79 -73.98
N MET A 624 2.00 -29.97 -73.61
CA MET A 624 1.22 -30.94 -72.86
C MET A 624 1.10 -30.44 -71.42
N PRO A 625 -0.10 -30.48 -70.82
CA PRO A 625 -0.31 -29.98 -69.47
C PRO A 625 0.43 -30.86 -68.46
N LEU A 626 1.14 -30.20 -67.53
CA LEU A 626 1.68 -30.78 -66.30
C LEU A 626 0.56 -31.15 -65.32
#